data_AF-A0A2Z4VZT3-F1
#
_entry.id   AF-A0A2Z4VZT3-F1
#
_cell.length_a   1.000
_cell.length_b   1.000
_cell.length_c   1.000
_cell.angle_alpha   90.00
_cell.angle_beta   90.00
_cell.angle_gamma   90.00
#
_symmetry.space_group_name_H-M   'P 1'
#
loop_
_entity.id
_entity.type
_entity.pdbx_description
1 polymer ?
#
loop_
_entity_poly.entity_id
_entity_poly.type
_entity_poly.pdbx_seq_one_letter_code
_entity_poly.pdbx_strand_id
1 'polypeptide(L)'
;MYLVTNMSNVPTAYKSTRNEVYIMKEKAATRLDIITYLKFSLLLFIAFFALFSPHTVNADTQETNETEYVETTPQDIDKLKQYLKTMDKYIDKNTGYFDENLAIDNNEEELILEAGREYNEIRWQESQGMYESINRKKRSIADITRYGNWCGKGNNGRAPIDILDAQCKKHDNCYSSRGMWNTSCDIEFLHNLARNFGAITKRGTHATAYAIAAISGFAYKVGGTAKLKSMYPILIPFIP
;
A
#
# COMPACT_ATOMS: atom_id res chain seq x y z
N MET A 1 -70.11 26.87 23.75
CA MET A 1 -71.57 26.73 23.59
C MET A 1 -71.96 27.51 22.35
N TYR A 2 -72.25 26.79 21.23
CA TYR A 2 -73.11 27.13 20.06
C TYR A 2 -72.89 28.48 19.31
N LEU A 3 -72.90 28.65 17.98
CA LEU A 3 -73.34 27.94 16.76
C LEU A 3 -72.58 28.59 15.56
N VAL A 4 -72.04 27.90 14.53
CA VAL A 4 -72.68 27.21 13.37
C VAL A 4 -73.25 28.15 12.29
N THR A 5 -72.50 28.24 11.17
CA THR A 5 -72.83 28.30 9.72
C THR A 5 -73.98 29.19 9.19
N ASN A 6 -73.81 29.86 8.04
CA ASN A 6 -74.30 29.34 6.73
C ASN A 6 -73.91 30.18 5.49
N MET A 7 -73.90 29.50 4.34
CA MET A 7 -73.64 29.97 2.97
C MET A 7 -74.83 30.73 2.34
N SER A 8 -74.58 31.73 1.48
CA SER A 8 -75.46 32.17 0.36
C SER A 8 -74.63 33.06 -0.60
N ASN A 9 -74.00 32.57 -1.67
CA ASN A 9 -74.47 32.36 -3.05
C ASN A 9 -75.09 33.57 -3.79
N VAL A 10 -74.74 33.64 -5.11
CA VAL A 10 -75.40 34.29 -6.28
C VAL A 10 -74.60 35.50 -6.87
N PRO A 11 -74.44 35.66 -8.22
CA PRO A 11 -73.83 34.76 -9.21
C PRO A 11 -72.94 35.51 -10.26
N THR A 12 -72.39 34.71 -11.16
CA THR A 12 -71.62 34.98 -12.39
C THR A 12 -72.27 35.93 -13.42
N ALA A 13 -71.49 36.87 -13.99
CA ALA A 13 -71.36 37.10 -15.46
C ALA A 13 -70.67 38.45 -15.81
N TYR A 14 -69.33 38.45 -15.92
CA TYR A 14 -68.61 39.28 -16.90
C TYR A 14 -67.29 38.59 -17.24
N LYS A 15 -67.38 37.62 -18.14
CA LYS A 15 -66.28 36.88 -18.76
C LYS A 15 -66.30 37.21 -20.25
N SER A 16 -65.18 36.97 -20.93
CA SER A 16 -65.00 36.96 -22.40
C SER A 16 -64.57 38.32 -22.97
N THR A 17 -63.42 38.49 -23.63
CA THR A 17 -63.04 37.79 -24.88
C THR A 17 -61.53 37.91 -25.25
N ARG A 18 -60.58 38.13 -24.31
CA ARG A 18 -59.15 38.30 -24.69
C ARG A 18 -58.22 37.09 -24.57
N ASN A 19 -58.60 36.03 -23.85
CA ASN A 19 -57.65 34.95 -23.53
C ASN A 19 -57.71 33.73 -24.46
N GLU A 20 -58.71 33.59 -25.34
CA GLU A 20 -58.82 32.36 -26.16
C GLU A 20 -58.00 32.39 -27.45
N VAL A 21 -57.58 33.57 -27.93
CA VAL A 21 -56.74 33.68 -29.13
C VAL A 21 -55.27 33.35 -28.83
N TYR A 22 -54.81 33.54 -27.59
CA TYR A 22 -53.40 33.28 -27.23
C TYR A 22 -53.09 31.78 -27.11
N ILE A 23 -54.06 30.97 -26.67
CA ILE A 23 -53.84 29.54 -26.39
C ILE A 23 -53.77 28.68 -27.67
N MET A 24 -54.32 29.16 -28.79
CA MET A 24 -54.31 28.39 -30.05
C MET A 24 -53.02 28.58 -30.88
N LYS A 25 -52.19 29.59 -30.61
CA LYS A 25 -50.90 29.77 -31.30
C LYS A 25 -49.73 29.04 -30.63
N GLU A 26 -49.84 28.70 -29.35
CA GLU A 26 -48.74 28.09 -28.60
C GLU A 26 -48.65 26.56 -28.78
N LYS A 27 -49.73 25.91 -29.23
CA LYS A 27 -49.75 24.45 -29.48
C LYS A 27 -49.11 24.00 -30.79
N ALA A 28 -48.63 24.92 -31.63
CA ALA A 28 -48.02 24.58 -32.93
C ALA A 28 -46.49 24.43 -32.89
N ALA A 29 -45.80 24.85 -31.82
CA ALA A 29 -44.34 24.98 -31.80
C ALA A 29 -43.58 23.90 -31.00
N THR A 30 -44.25 22.91 -30.41
CA THR A 30 -43.60 21.90 -29.55
C THR A 30 -44.11 20.49 -29.82
N ARG A 31 -44.02 20.05 -31.08
CA ARG A 31 -43.89 18.63 -31.39
C ARG A 31 -42.54 18.40 -32.07
N LEU A 32 -41.48 18.46 -31.27
CA LEU A 32 -40.25 17.78 -31.65
C LEU A 32 -40.56 16.28 -31.54
N ASP A 33 -40.67 15.61 -32.69
CA ASP A 33 -41.03 14.19 -32.71
C ASP A 33 -40.04 13.38 -31.87
N ILE A 34 -40.57 12.46 -31.05
CA ILE A 34 -39.78 11.56 -30.21
C ILE A 34 -38.72 10.81 -31.04
N ILE A 35 -39.04 10.53 -32.31
CA ILE A 35 -38.13 9.91 -33.29
C ILE A 35 -36.93 10.83 -33.59
N THR A 36 -37.15 12.13 -33.70
CA THR A 36 -36.10 13.13 -33.90
C THR A 36 -35.21 13.23 -32.66
N TYR A 37 -35.81 13.21 -31.47
CA TYR A 37 -35.05 13.19 -30.20
C TYR A 37 -34.23 11.91 -30.03
N LEU A 38 -34.77 10.73 -30.37
CA LEU A 38 -34.03 9.47 -30.35
C LEU A 38 -32.86 9.48 -31.34
N LYS A 39 -33.04 10.05 -32.54
CA LYS A 39 -31.97 10.16 -33.54
C LYS A 39 -30.85 11.09 -33.08
N PHE A 40 -31.18 12.24 -32.47
CA PHE A 40 -30.18 13.15 -31.90
C PHE A 40 -29.48 12.56 -30.67
N SER A 41 -30.21 11.85 -29.80
CA SER A 41 -29.64 11.14 -28.64
C SER A 41 -28.67 10.03 -29.07
N LEU A 42 -29.04 9.24 -30.10
CA LEU A 42 -28.16 8.20 -30.65
C LEU A 42 -26.90 8.79 -31.30
N LEU A 43 -27.02 9.91 -32.02
CA LEU A 43 -25.87 10.59 -32.64
C LEU A 43 -24.90 11.16 -31.59
N LEU A 44 -25.41 11.71 -30.48
CA LEU A 44 -24.58 12.15 -29.36
C LEU A 44 -23.89 10.98 -28.63
N PHE A 45 -24.57 9.83 -28.50
CA PHE A 45 -24.01 8.64 -27.88
C PHE A 45 -22.88 8.02 -28.72
N ILE A 46 -23.02 8.00 -30.06
CA ILE A 46 -21.96 7.55 -30.97
C ILE A 46 -20.76 8.52 -30.96
N ALA A 47 -21.01 9.83 -30.91
CA ALA A 47 -19.94 10.82 -30.79
C ALA A 47 -19.18 10.73 -29.45
N PHE A 48 -19.87 10.36 -28.36
CA PHE A 48 -19.24 10.12 -27.07
C PHE A 48 -18.34 8.87 -27.08
N PHE A 49 -18.78 7.78 -27.74
CA PHE A 49 -17.95 6.58 -27.89
C PHE A 49 -16.75 6.77 -28.85
N ALA A 50 -16.85 7.65 -29.85
CA ALA A 50 -15.75 7.93 -30.77
C ALA A 50 -14.57 8.69 -30.12
N LEU A 51 -14.80 9.38 -28.99
CA LEU A 51 -13.73 10.03 -28.22
C LEU A 51 -13.05 9.10 -27.19
N PHE A 52 -13.68 7.97 -26.86
CA PHE A 52 -13.09 6.90 -26.08
C PHE A 52 -12.69 5.75 -27.00
N SER A 53 -11.81 6.02 -27.97
CA SER A 53 -11.03 4.94 -28.54
C SER A 53 -10.29 4.26 -27.40
N PRO A 54 -10.38 2.93 -27.21
CA PRO A 54 -9.44 2.24 -26.35
C PRO A 54 -8.08 2.47 -27.00
N HIS A 55 -7.32 3.44 -26.50
CA HIS A 55 -5.90 3.45 -26.74
C HIS A 55 -5.46 2.06 -26.28
N THR A 56 -4.97 1.26 -27.22
CA THR A 56 -4.13 0.13 -26.88
C THR A 56 -2.96 0.74 -26.12
N VAL A 57 -3.08 0.77 -24.80
CA VAL A 57 -1.95 0.96 -23.93
C VAL A 57 -1.16 -0.30 -24.17
N ASN A 58 -0.23 -0.25 -25.12
CA ASN A 58 0.88 -1.15 -25.07
C ASN A 58 1.45 -0.90 -23.67
N ALA A 59 1.28 -1.88 -22.78
CA ALA A 59 2.17 -2.01 -21.66
C ALA A 59 3.53 -2.21 -22.33
N ASP A 60 4.18 -1.10 -22.66
CA ASP A 60 5.61 -1.07 -22.82
C ASP A 60 6.09 -1.69 -21.51
N THR A 61 6.62 -2.90 -21.62
CA THR A 61 7.42 -3.46 -20.56
C THR A 61 8.64 -2.55 -20.45
N GLN A 62 8.44 -1.38 -19.83
CA GLN A 62 9.49 -0.77 -19.06
C GLN A 62 9.80 -1.81 -18.00
N GLU A 63 10.77 -2.68 -18.33
CA GLU A 63 11.78 -3.05 -17.36
C GLU A 63 12.01 -1.81 -16.53
N THR A 64 11.53 -1.85 -15.28
CA THR A 64 11.84 -0.81 -14.31
C THR A 64 13.34 -0.67 -14.39
N ASN A 65 13.81 0.50 -14.84
CA ASN A 65 15.23 0.80 -15.01
C ASN A 65 15.95 0.33 -13.75
N GLU A 66 16.61 -0.82 -13.85
CA GLU A 66 17.43 -1.48 -12.82
C GLU A 66 18.71 -0.66 -12.53
N THR A 67 18.72 0.62 -12.94
CA THR A 67 19.92 1.33 -13.39
C THR A 67 20.01 2.77 -12.89
N GLU A 68 19.19 3.22 -11.94
CA GLU A 68 19.78 4.14 -10.95
C GLU A 68 20.51 3.26 -9.94
N TYR A 69 21.74 2.87 -10.29
CA TYR A 69 22.65 2.15 -9.41
C TYR A 69 23.07 3.13 -8.31
N VAL A 70 22.24 3.24 -7.29
CA VAL A 70 22.56 4.04 -6.13
C VAL A 70 23.49 3.20 -5.29
N GLU A 71 24.78 3.51 -5.39
CA GLU A 71 25.79 2.87 -4.57
C GLU A 71 25.52 3.19 -3.10
N THR A 72 25.35 2.14 -2.29
CA THR A 72 25.27 2.28 -0.84
C THR A 72 26.62 2.76 -0.33
N THR A 73 26.64 3.94 0.28
CA THR A 73 27.86 4.58 0.79
C THR A 73 28.21 4.05 2.19
N PRO A 74 29.46 4.24 2.66
CA PRO A 74 29.81 3.97 4.05
C PRO A 74 28.90 4.69 5.05
N GLN A 75 28.46 5.91 4.73
CA GLN A 75 27.54 6.71 5.55
C GLN A 75 26.15 6.06 5.65
N ASP A 76 25.65 5.47 4.56
CA ASP A 76 24.38 4.72 4.59
C ASP A 76 24.49 3.49 5.49
N ILE A 77 25.64 2.81 5.47
CA ILE A 77 25.91 1.68 6.36
C ILE A 77 26.01 2.12 7.82
N ASP A 78 26.65 3.25 8.11
CA ASP A 78 26.74 3.77 9.47
C ASP A 78 25.36 4.18 10.01
N LYS A 79 24.50 4.77 9.16
CA LYS A 79 23.10 5.04 9.49
C LYS A 79 22.33 3.75 9.77
N LEU A 80 22.46 2.73 8.92
CA LEU A 80 21.83 1.43 9.17
C LEU A 80 22.25 0.87 10.53
N LYS A 81 23.54 0.89 10.87
CA LYS A 81 24.04 0.44 12.18
C LYS A 81 23.44 1.25 13.32
N GLN A 82 23.32 2.57 13.17
CA GLN A 82 22.69 3.43 14.16
C GLN A 82 21.23 3.06 14.36
N TYR A 83 20.46 2.91 13.28
CA TYR A 83 19.05 2.50 13.36
C TYR A 83 18.87 1.14 14.03
N LEU A 84 19.69 0.16 13.68
CA LEU A 84 19.64 -1.16 14.32
C LEU A 84 19.97 -1.12 15.81
N LYS A 85 20.94 -0.29 16.22
CA LYS A 85 21.23 -0.06 17.65
C LYS A 85 20.06 0.63 18.37
N THR A 86 19.43 1.60 17.73
CA THR A 86 18.25 2.28 18.28
C THR A 86 17.09 1.30 18.41
N MET A 87 16.81 0.48 17.39
CA MET A 87 15.80 -0.59 17.48
C MET A 87 16.06 -1.54 18.66
N ASP A 88 17.30 -2.00 18.82
CA ASP A 88 17.70 -2.90 19.91
C ASP A 88 17.48 -2.28 21.32
N LYS A 89 17.51 -0.94 21.46
CA LYS A 89 17.22 -0.23 22.72
C LYS A 89 15.75 -0.34 23.12
N TYR A 90 14.84 -0.41 22.14
CA TYR A 90 13.39 -0.38 22.35
C TYR A 90 12.70 -1.73 22.22
N ILE A 91 13.39 -2.76 21.74
CA ILE A 91 12.87 -4.13 21.76
C ILE A 91 12.97 -4.67 23.20
N ASP A 92 11.83 -4.85 23.85
CA ASP A 92 11.76 -5.41 25.20
C ASP A 92 12.23 -6.87 25.18
N LYS A 93 13.16 -7.23 26.05
CA LYS A 93 13.79 -8.56 26.06
C LYS A 93 12.88 -9.66 26.59
N ASN A 94 11.83 -9.31 27.34
CA ASN A 94 10.89 -10.26 27.92
C ASN A 94 9.77 -10.62 26.94
N THR A 95 9.24 -9.62 26.24
CA THR A 95 8.12 -9.76 25.30
C THR A 95 8.60 -9.96 23.87
N GLY A 96 9.77 -9.41 23.51
CA GLY A 96 10.29 -9.40 22.16
C GLY A 96 9.57 -8.43 21.22
N TYR A 97 8.75 -7.53 21.74
CA TYR A 97 8.09 -6.46 20.98
C TYR A 97 8.83 -5.13 21.18
N PHE A 98 8.78 -4.28 20.16
CA PHE A 98 9.24 -2.90 20.20
C PHE A 98 8.27 -2.06 21.05
N ASP A 99 8.81 -1.34 22.03
CA ASP A 99 8.09 -0.42 22.91
C ASP A 99 7.97 0.95 22.24
N GLU A 100 6.89 1.14 21.48
CA GLU A 100 6.62 2.39 20.76
C GLU A 100 6.39 3.57 21.70
N ASN A 101 5.72 3.36 22.85
CA ASN A 101 5.49 4.43 23.81
C ASN A 101 6.81 4.94 24.39
N LEU A 102 7.71 4.04 24.76
CA LEU A 102 9.03 4.42 25.26
C LEU A 102 9.88 5.13 24.18
N ALA A 103 9.75 4.74 22.91
CA ALA A 103 10.42 5.43 21.81
C ALA A 103 9.86 6.86 21.60
N ILE A 104 8.54 7.03 21.67
CA ILE A 104 7.85 8.32 21.61
C ILE A 104 8.27 9.21 22.79
N ASP A 105 8.27 8.69 24.01
CA ASP A 105 8.64 9.43 25.23
C ASP A 105 10.10 9.91 25.19
N ASN A 106 10.97 9.19 24.46
CA ASN A 106 12.36 9.56 24.23
C ASN A 106 12.56 10.45 23.00
N ASN A 107 11.48 10.86 22.32
CA ASN A 107 11.51 11.71 21.13
C ASN A 107 12.38 11.14 20.00
N GLU A 108 12.27 9.83 19.76
CA GLU A 108 12.91 9.17 18.62
C GLU A 108 12.26 9.61 17.29
N GLU A 109 13.02 9.48 16.21
CA GLU A 109 12.57 9.87 14.88
C GLU A 109 11.42 8.99 14.35
N GLU A 110 10.54 9.56 13.52
CA GLU A 110 9.38 8.85 12.95
C GLU A 110 9.78 7.57 12.19
N LEU A 111 10.95 7.57 11.53
CA LEU A 111 11.48 6.38 10.87
C LEU A 111 11.68 5.20 11.84
N ILE A 112 12.14 5.46 13.06
CA ILE A 112 12.31 4.44 14.09
C ILE A 112 10.96 3.95 14.60
N LEU A 113 9.98 4.86 14.76
CA LEU A 113 8.62 4.47 15.14
C LEU A 113 7.97 3.60 14.06
N GLU A 114 8.10 3.99 12.79
CA GLU A 114 7.62 3.20 11.66
C GLU A 114 8.31 1.83 11.61
N ALA A 115 9.65 1.78 11.69
CA ALA A 115 10.38 0.51 11.75
C ALA A 115 9.97 -0.36 12.94
N GLY A 116 9.67 0.25 14.09
CA GLY A 116 9.18 -0.42 15.28
C GLY A 116 7.80 -1.04 15.11
N ARG A 117 6.87 -0.33 14.45
CA ARG A 117 5.54 -0.84 14.10
C ARG A 117 5.63 -1.98 13.09
N GLU A 118 6.43 -1.82 12.04
CA GLU A 118 6.72 -2.86 11.05
C GLU A 118 7.31 -4.12 11.72
N TYR A 119 8.25 -3.93 12.66
CA TYR A 119 8.82 -5.01 13.46
C TYR A 119 7.75 -5.72 14.31
N ASN A 120 6.89 -4.96 14.98
CA ASN A 120 5.81 -5.53 15.81
C ASN A 120 4.80 -6.33 14.98
N GLU A 121 4.50 -5.87 13.78
CA GLU A 121 3.62 -6.60 12.86
C GLU A 121 4.26 -7.94 12.41
N ILE A 122 5.55 -7.94 12.06
CA ILE A 122 6.32 -9.17 11.80
C ILE A 122 6.22 -10.13 13.00
N ARG A 123 6.42 -9.61 14.22
CA ARG A 123 6.35 -10.42 15.45
C ARG A 123 4.95 -10.95 15.73
N TRP A 124 3.91 -10.15 15.47
CA TRP A 124 2.53 -10.56 15.64
C TRP A 124 2.19 -11.71 14.70
N GLN A 125 2.50 -11.60 13.40
CA GLN A 125 2.24 -12.66 12.41
C GLN A 125 2.94 -13.98 12.78
N GLU A 126 4.20 -13.91 13.25
CA GLU A 126 4.92 -15.07 13.76
C GLU A 126 4.26 -15.71 14.98
N SER A 127 3.68 -14.89 15.87
CA SER A 127 3.06 -15.36 17.12
C SER A 127 1.71 -16.04 16.91
N GLN A 128 0.97 -15.64 15.88
CA GLN A 128 -0.36 -16.20 15.56
C GLN A 128 -0.28 -17.62 15.00
N GLY A 129 0.92 -18.17 14.78
CA GLY A 129 1.08 -19.57 14.44
C GLY A 129 0.26 -19.98 13.22
N MET A 130 0.29 -19.21 12.13
CA MET A 130 -0.18 -19.65 10.80
C MET A 130 0.73 -20.76 10.23
N TYR A 131 0.92 -21.79 11.05
CA TYR A 131 2.02 -22.72 11.14
C TYR A 131 1.48 -24.06 11.65
N GLU A 132 0.72 -24.77 10.82
CA GLU A 132 0.48 -26.19 11.09
C GLU A 132 1.81 -26.94 10.99
N SER A 133 2.44 -27.18 12.15
CA SER A 133 3.47 -28.20 12.45
C SER A 133 4.86 -28.09 11.78
N ILE A 134 5.92 -28.51 12.51
CA ILE A 134 7.35 -28.70 12.11
C ILE A 134 8.41 -27.70 12.66
N ASN A 135 8.81 -27.89 13.91
CA ASN A 135 10.07 -27.39 14.51
C ASN A 135 10.19 -25.87 14.76
N ARG A 136 10.12 -25.53 16.07
CA ARG A 136 10.44 -24.26 16.73
C ARG A 136 11.88 -23.72 16.53
N LYS A 137 12.59 -24.09 15.46
CA LYS A 137 13.91 -23.56 15.08
C LYS A 137 13.98 -22.96 13.67
N LYS A 138 12.88 -22.91 12.94
CA LYS A 138 12.83 -22.33 11.59
C LYS A 138 11.99 -21.06 11.61
N ARG A 139 12.67 -19.92 11.57
CA ARG A 139 12.04 -18.61 11.69
C ARG A 139 12.24 -17.86 10.37
N SER A 140 11.31 -17.99 9.40
CA SER A 140 11.44 -17.24 8.14
C SER A 140 11.29 -15.76 8.37
N ILE A 141 11.99 -14.96 7.58
CA ILE A 141 11.72 -13.55 7.39
C ILE A 141 10.62 -13.34 6.31
N ALA A 142 9.79 -14.34 5.97
CA ALA A 142 8.78 -14.23 4.91
C ALA A 142 7.41 -13.73 5.36
N ASP A 143 7.18 -13.57 6.66
CA ASP A 143 5.95 -12.94 7.18
C ASP A 143 6.23 -11.47 7.46
N ILE A 144 6.45 -10.72 6.37
CA ILE A 144 6.59 -9.26 6.45
C ILE A 144 5.29 -8.61 6.01
N THR A 145 5.07 -7.39 6.49
CA THR A 145 4.09 -6.44 5.97
C THR A 145 4.17 -6.33 4.45
N ARG A 146 3.04 -6.04 3.83
CA ARG A 146 2.97 -6.05 2.37
C ARG A 146 3.58 -4.77 1.81
N TYR A 147 4.74 -4.89 1.16
CA TYR A 147 5.34 -3.82 0.36
C TYR A 147 5.38 -4.23 -1.11
N GLY A 148 4.95 -3.35 -2.00
CA GLY A 148 5.00 -3.61 -3.45
C GLY A 148 4.32 -4.93 -3.87
N ASN A 149 5.02 -5.70 -4.69
CA ASN A 149 4.51 -6.90 -5.34
C ASN A 149 5.07 -8.21 -4.75
N TRP A 150 6.14 -8.15 -3.97
CA TRP A 150 6.91 -9.31 -3.50
C TRP A 150 7.23 -9.29 -2.00
N CYS A 151 7.30 -8.12 -1.37
CA CYS A 151 7.62 -8.05 0.04
C CYS A 151 6.42 -8.44 0.90
N GLY A 152 6.63 -9.38 1.81
CA GLY A 152 5.63 -9.89 2.72
C GLY A 152 4.93 -11.16 2.25
N LYS A 153 3.87 -11.55 2.97
CA LYS A 153 3.19 -12.81 2.67
C LYS A 153 2.46 -12.76 1.32
N GLY A 154 2.97 -13.55 0.38
CA GLY A 154 2.38 -13.75 -0.94
C GLY A 154 2.83 -12.66 -1.91
N ASN A 155 3.29 -13.11 -3.08
CA ASN A 155 3.57 -12.23 -4.20
C ASN A 155 2.42 -12.28 -5.22
N ASN A 156 2.33 -11.24 -6.06
CA ASN A 156 1.34 -11.19 -7.14
C ASN A 156 1.97 -11.47 -8.53
N GLY A 157 3.23 -11.92 -8.55
CA GLY A 157 3.98 -12.27 -9.76
C GLY A 157 4.33 -11.11 -10.70
N ARG A 158 3.98 -9.86 -10.36
CA ARG A 158 4.28 -8.69 -11.20
C ARG A 158 5.75 -8.27 -11.09
N ALA A 159 6.19 -7.38 -11.97
CA ALA A 159 7.54 -6.81 -11.89
C ALA A 159 7.74 -6.10 -10.53
N PRO A 160 8.93 -6.19 -9.91
CA PRO A 160 9.23 -5.39 -8.72
C PRO A 160 9.05 -3.91 -8.97
N ILE A 161 8.45 -3.19 -8.02
CA ILE A 161 8.21 -1.75 -8.14
C ILE A 161 9.46 -0.91 -7.84
N ASP A 162 10.41 -1.46 -7.08
CA ASP A 162 11.69 -0.82 -6.76
C ASP A 162 12.76 -1.82 -6.28
N ILE A 163 13.88 -1.30 -5.77
CA ILE A 163 15.02 -2.10 -5.30
C ILE A 163 14.72 -2.95 -4.06
N LEU A 164 13.84 -2.49 -3.15
CA LEU A 164 13.42 -3.25 -1.99
C LEU A 164 12.58 -4.44 -2.43
N ASP A 165 11.57 -4.16 -3.25
CA ASP A 165 10.67 -5.16 -3.82
C ASP A 165 11.45 -6.19 -4.67
N ALA A 166 12.51 -5.75 -5.35
CA ALA A 166 13.40 -6.63 -6.10
C ALA A 166 14.22 -7.56 -5.19
N GLN A 167 14.61 -7.11 -3.99
CA GLN A 167 15.28 -8.00 -3.03
C GLN A 167 14.30 -9.01 -2.42
N CYS A 168 13.06 -8.61 -2.17
CA CYS A 168 11.99 -9.53 -1.75
C CYS A 168 11.72 -10.60 -2.83
N LYS A 169 11.64 -10.20 -4.11
CA LYS A 169 11.54 -11.15 -5.23
C LYS A 169 12.67 -12.17 -5.23
N LYS A 170 13.91 -11.74 -4.98
CA LYS A 170 15.06 -12.65 -4.90
C LYS A 170 14.95 -13.63 -3.74
N HIS A 171 14.46 -13.17 -2.58
CA HIS A 171 14.22 -14.02 -1.41
C HIS A 171 13.15 -15.08 -1.69
N ASP A 172 12.01 -14.68 -2.25
CA ASP A 172 10.91 -15.57 -2.65
C ASP A 172 11.37 -16.65 -3.65
N ASN A 173 12.16 -16.25 -4.65
CA ASN A 173 12.73 -17.17 -5.63
C ASN A 173 13.74 -18.14 -4.99
N CYS A 174 14.53 -17.67 -4.02
CA CYS A 174 15.44 -18.53 -3.26
C CYS A 174 14.67 -19.59 -2.45
N TYR A 175 13.56 -19.22 -1.81
CA TYR A 175 12.69 -20.16 -1.13
C TYR A 175 12.00 -21.15 -2.08
N SER A 176 11.54 -20.68 -3.24
CA SER A 176 10.96 -21.54 -4.26
C SER A 176 11.95 -22.60 -4.76
N SER A 177 13.24 -22.27 -4.82
CA SER A 177 14.28 -23.18 -5.31
C SER A 177 14.92 -24.06 -4.23
N ARG A 178 15.15 -23.53 -3.03
CA ARG A 178 15.89 -24.19 -1.94
C ARG A 178 15.01 -24.69 -0.80
N GLY A 179 13.70 -24.56 -0.95
CA GLY A 179 12.70 -24.91 0.04
C GLY A 179 12.42 -23.78 1.03
N MET A 180 11.19 -23.78 1.55
CA MET A 180 10.77 -22.82 2.56
C MET A 180 11.65 -22.90 3.81
N TRP A 181 11.82 -21.75 4.47
CA TRP A 181 12.56 -21.64 5.74
C TRP A 181 14.06 -21.94 5.61
N ASN A 182 14.62 -21.74 4.42
CA ASN A 182 16.03 -21.96 4.19
C ASN A 182 16.85 -20.79 4.75
N THR A 183 17.64 -21.06 5.79
CA THR A 183 18.47 -20.04 6.47
C THR A 183 19.44 -19.34 5.51
N SER A 184 19.96 -20.02 4.47
CA SER A 184 20.83 -19.35 3.49
C SER A 184 20.10 -18.25 2.72
N CYS A 185 18.81 -18.47 2.37
CA CYS A 185 18.00 -17.46 1.71
C CYS A 185 17.75 -16.26 2.62
N ASP A 186 17.48 -16.50 3.91
CA ASP A 186 17.30 -15.42 4.89
C ASP A 186 18.56 -14.57 5.02
N ILE A 187 19.74 -15.20 5.13
CA ILE A 187 21.01 -14.48 5.24
C ILE A 187 21.35 -13.73 3.94
N GLU A 188 21.10 -14.33 2.78
CA GLU A 188 21.24 -13.64 1.50
C GLU A 188 20.30 -12.43 1.40
N PHE A 189 19.06 -12.55 1.89
CA PHE A 189 18.11 -11.45 1.94
C PHE A 189 18.59 -10.30 2.83
N LEU A 190 19.02 -10.58 4.07
CA LEU A 190 19.54 -9.56 4.97
C LEU A 190 20.78 -8.87 4.41
N HIS A 191 21.70 -9.64 3.81
CA HIS A 191 22.87 -9.09 3.14
C HIS A 191 22.46 -8.18 1.97
N ASN A 192 21.45 -8.57 1.19
CA ASN A 192 20.94 -7.77 0.09
C ASN A 192 20.23 -6.50 0.55
N LEU A 193 19.45 -6.54 1.64
CA LEU A 193 18.87 -5.33 2.23
C LEU A 193 19.97 -4.36 2.67
N ALA A 194 20.95 -4.87 3.43
CA ALA A 194 22.02 -4.04 3.96
C ALA A 194 22.92 -3.44 2.87
N ARG A 195 23.34 -4.23 1.88
CA ARG A 195 24.23 -3.74 0.81
C ARG A 195 23.52 -2.79 -0.17
N ASN A 196 22.19 -2.80 -0.22
CA ASN A 196 21.39 -1.88 -1.04
C ASN A 196 20.70 -0.79 -0.19
N PHE A 197 21.09 -0.61 1.08
CA PHE A 197 20.38 0.27 1.99
C PHE A 197 20.32 1.73 1.49
N GLY A 198 21.39 2.24 0.87
CA GLY A 198 21.38 3.58 0.25
C GLY A 198 20.36 3.70 -0.88
N ALA A 199 20.22 2.66 -1.70
CA ALA A 199 19.21 2.61 -2.76
C ALA A 199 17.77 2.48 -2.21
N ILE A 200 17.59 1.70 -1.14
CA ILE A 200 16.30 1.51 -0.46
C ILE A 200 15.84 2.83 0.17
N THR A 201 16.73 3.54 0.85
CA THR A 201 16.38 4.80 1.55
C THR A 201 15.83 5.87 0.60
N LYS A 202 16.33 5.92 -0.64
CA LYS A 202 15.80 6.82 -1.67
C LYS A 202 14.36 6.53 -2.09
N ARG A 203 13.81 5.35 -1.77
CA ARG A 203 12.41 5.01 -2.07
C ARG A 203 11.44 5.54 -1.03
N GLY A 204 11.95 5.96 0.14
CA GLY A 204 11.18 6.66 1.17
C GLY A 204 11.23 5.97 2.53
N THR A 205 10.58 6.61 3.51
CA THR A 205 10.57 6.19 4.91
C THR A 205 10.05 4.77 5.06
N HIS A 206 8.93 4.44 4.41
CA HIS A 206 8.32 3.12 4.54
C HIS A 206 9.23 1.97 4.04
N ALA A 207 9.88 2.14 2.89
CA ALA A 207 10.85 1.15 2.39
C ALA A 207 12.07 1.01 3.33
N THR A 208 12.50 2.13 3.92
CA THR A 208 13.59 2.16 4.89
C THR A 208 13.22 1.44 6.18
N ALA A 209 12.03 1.75 6.72
CA ALA A 209 11.47 1.17 7.93
C ALA A 209 11.32 -0.34 7.78
N TYR A 210 10.78 -0.80 6.65
CA TYR A 210 10.68 -2.22 6.32
C TYR A 210 12.05 -2.91 6.39
N ALA A 211 13.07 -2.34 5.74
CA ALA A 211 14.40 -2.95 5.70
C ALA A 211 15.02 -3.06 7.11
N ILE A 212 14.87 -2.02 7.93
CA ILE A 212 15.30 -2.01 9.34
C ILE A 212 14.54 -3.10 10.11
N ALA A 213 13.21 -3.13 10.01
CA ALA A 213 12.35 -4.08 10.70
C ALA A 213 12.67 -5.54 10.34
N ALA A 214 12.90 -5.84 9.07
CA ALA A 214 13.27 -7.18 8.60
C ALA A 214 14.62 -7.65 9.19
N ILE A 215 15.62 -6.77 9.21
CA ILE A 215 16.93 -7.05 9.81
C ILE A 215 16.81 -7.23 11.33
N SER A 216 16.11 -6.33 12.03
CA SER A 216 15.87 -6.40 13.48
C SER A 216 15.08 -7.65 13.87
N GLY A 217 14.07 -8.02 13.07
CA GLY A 217 13.30 -9.25 13.24
C GLY A 217 14.19 -10.49 13.24
N PHE A 218 15.09 -10.61 12.26
CA PHE A 218 16.05 -11.71 12.23
C PHE A 218 17.14 -11.62 13.30
N ALA A 219 17.60 -10.43 13.64
CA ALA A 219 18.54 -10.23 14.73
C ALA A 219 17.97 -10.74 16.06
N TYR A 220 16.75 -10.31 16.43
CA TYR A 220 16.05 -10.80 17.62
C TYR A 220 15.96 -12.34 17.62
N LYS A 221 15.72 -12.93 16.45
CA LYS A 221 15.56 -14.38 16.32
C LYS A 221 16.76 -15.20 16.75
N VAL A 222 17.95 -14.64 16.58
CA VAL A 222 19.21 -15.28 16.94
C VAL A 222 19.82 -14.72 18.22
N GLY A 223 19.13 -13.81 18.92
CA GLY A 223 19.59 -13.22 20.19
C GLY A 223 20.23 -11.83 20.06
N GLY A 224 19.88 -11.08 19.03
CA GLY A 224 20.33 -9.71 18.76
C GLY A 224 21.36 -9.59 17.64
N THR A 225 21.64 -8.35 17.25
CA THR A 225 22.54 -7.98 16.15
C THR A 225 23.97 -8.49 16.37
N ALA A 226 24.48 -8.42 17.60
CA ALA A 226 25.81 -8.94 17.95
C ALA A 226 25.93 -10.45 17.72
N LYS A 227 24.89 -11.23 18.07
CA LYS A 227 24.88 -12.68 17.87
C LYS A 227 24.72 -13.03 16.39
N LEU A 228 23.87 -12.27 15.68
CA LEU A 228 23.70 -12.38 14.24
C LEU A 228 25.04 -12.22 13.49
N LYS A 229 25.78 -11.16 13.82
CA LYS A 229 27.11 -10.88 13.27
C LYS A 229 28.12 -11.99 13.53
N SER A 230 28.12 -12.52 14.74
CA SER A 230 29.01 -13.62 15.13
C SER A 230 28.70 -14.92 14.37
N MET A 231 27.43 -15.16 14.03
CA MET A 231 27.01 -16.37 13.34
C MET A 231 27.21 -16.30 11.82
N TYR A 232 27.10 -15.11 11.23
CA TYR A 232 27.13 -14.95 9.77
C TYR A 232 28.14 -13.85 9.37
N PRO A 233 29.40 -14.23 9.08
CA PRO A 233 30.47 -13.28 8.78
C PRO A 233 30.18 -12.32 7.60
N ILE A 234 29.35 -12.74 6.64
CA ILE A 234 28.93 -11.89 5.51
C ILE A 234 28.20 -10.61 5.95
N LEU A 235 27.61 -10.60 7.16
CA LEU A 235 26.91 -9.45 7.71
C LEU A 235 27.81 -8.49 8.49
N ILE A 236 29.06 -8.88 8.82
CA ILE A 236 30.00 -8.10 9.65
C ILE A 236 30.12 -6.62 9.22
N PRO A 237 30.21 -6.28 7.92
CA PRO A 237 30.34 -4.89 7.50
C PRO A 237 29.13 -4.03 7.83
N PHE A 238 27.95 -4.64 7.99
CA PHE A 238 26.65 -3.98 7.89
C PHE A 238 25.92 -3.82 9.22
N ILE A 239 26.09 -4.75 10.15
CA ILE A 239 25.35 -4.76 11.41
C ILE A 239 26.27 -4.43 12.60
N PRO A 240 25.72 -3.83 13.67
CA PRO A 240 26.50 -3.41 14.84
C PRO A 240 27.19 -4.60 15.54
#